data_AF-A0A954ILM3-F1
#
_entry.id   AF-A0A954ILM3-F1
#
_cell.length_a   1.000
_cell.length_b   1.000
_cell.length_c   1.000
_cell.angle_alpha   90.00
_cell.angle_beta   90.00
_cell.angle_gamma   90.00
#
_symmetry.space_group_name_H-M   'P 1'
#
loop_
_entity.id
_entity.type
_entity.pdbx_description
1 polymer ?
#
loop_
_entity_poly.entity_id
_entity_poly.type
_entity_poly.pdbx_seq_one_letter_code
_entity_poly.pdbx_strand_id
1 'polypeptide(L)'
;QLELTLIDPRLQRRTVTLPQQAPGRYFNEVKLPQSGAYHLEIAAKVNDQVVYRQSRGLTRGYSDELRIRPANEDLLQEVAEVSGGQFNPAPRDVFRESTATTTRPIPLWPSLLIAASLLLLADVALRRIDFTLWLPAAQANPAGGV
;
A
#
# COMPACT_ATOMS: atom_id res chain seq x y z
N GLN A 1 21.53 39.15 16.98
CA GLN A 1 20.30 38.38 16.68
C GLN A 1 20.69 36.94 16.38
N LEU A 2 19.85 35.97 16.75
CA LEU A 2 20.08 34.55 16.48
C LEU A 2 19.08 34.08 15.42
N GLU A 3 19.56 33.44 14.37
CA GLU A 3 18.77 32.93 13.25
C GLU A 3 18.96 31.41 13.13
N LEU A 4 17.89 30.72 12.76
CA LEU A 4 17.89 29.32 12.38
C LEU A 4 17.48 29.22 10.91
N THR A 5 18.38 28.74 10.05
CA THR A 5 18.08 28.33 8.69
C THR A 5 17.80 26.83 8.67
N LEU A 6 16.58 26.47 8.32
CA LEU A 6 16.15 25.11 8.07
C LEU A 6 16.28 24.81 6.58
N ILE A 7 16.98 23.75 6.22
CA ILE A 7 17.05 23.20 4.87
C ILE A 7 16.28 21.89 4.88
N ASP A 8 15.22 21.80 4.08
CA ASP A 8 14.36 20.63 4.02
C ASP A 8 14.92 19.51 3.10
N PRO A 9 14.30 18.32 3.07
CA PRO A 9 14.75 17.22 2.21
C PRO A 9 14.71 17.55 0.70
N ARG A 10 14.01 18.61 0.30
CA ARG A 10 13.95 19.12 -1.09
C ARG A 10 14.93 20.27 -1.32
N LEU A 11 15.84 20.52 -0.37
CA LEU A 11 16.84 21.58 -0.37
C LEU A 11 16.25 23.00 -0.32
N GLN A 12 14.98 23.16 0.07
CA GLN A 12 14.38 24.47 0.28
C GLN A 12 14.85 25.04 1.61
N ARG A 13 15.26 26.31 1.58
CA ARG A 13 15.76 27.03 2.74
C ARG A 13 14.67 27.91 3.34
N ARG A 14 14.46 27.80 4.65
CA ARG A 14 13.61 28.69 5.43
C ARG A 14 14.37 29.22 6.62
N THR A 15 14.56 30.53 6.68
CA THR A 15 15.17 31.20 7.84
C THR A 15 14.08 31.66 8.81
N VAL A 16 14.26 31.34 10.08
CA VAL A 16 13.41 31.80 11.19
C VAL A 16 14.28 32.44 12.26
N THR A 17 13.81 33.54 12.84
CA THR A 17 14.51 34.17 13.97
C THR A 17 14.30 33.33 15.23
N LEU A 18 15.34 33.18 16.05
CA LEU A 18 15.28 32.53 17.36
C LEU A 18 15.18 33.61 18.44
N PRO A 19 13.96 33.98 18.91
CA PRO A 19 13.81 34.95 19.98
C PRO A 19 14.39 34.41 21.29
N GLN A 20 14.93 35.33 22.10
CA GLN A 20 15.41 35.02 23.44
C GLN A 20 14.23 34.96 24.41
N GLN A 21 14.02 33.81 25.05
CA GLN A 21 12.96 33.64 26.05
C GLN A 21 13.47 33.78 27.48
N ALA A 22 14.75 33.49 27.71
CA ALA A 22 15.43 33.71 28.99
C ALA A 22 16.93 33.98 28.75
N PRO A 23 17.70 34.46 29.73
CA PRO A 23 19.14 34.64 29.60
C PRO A 23 19.83 33.36 29.08
N GLY A 24 20.48 33.45 27.92
CA GLY A 24 21.11 32.31 27.24
C GLY A 24 20.18 31.25 26.63
N ARG A 25 18.86 31.42 26.68
CA ARG A 25 17.87 30.47 26.13
C ARG A 25 17.09 31.09 24.98
N TYR A 26 17.19 30.45 23.82
CA TYR A 26 16.52 30.85 22.58
C TYR A 26 15.62 29.70 22.12
N PHE A 27 14.40 30.02 21.69
CA PHE A 27 13.42 28.99 21.33
C PHE A 27 12.50 29.44 20.19
N ASN A 28 12.17 28.52 19.29
CA ASN A 28 11.15 28.69 18.26
C ASN A 28 10.57 27.33 17.87
N GLU A 29 9.29 27.30 17.49
CA GLU A 29 8.60 26.10 17.01
C GLU A 29 8.50 26.10 15.49
N VAL A 30 8.93 25.01 14.87
CA VAL A 30 9.07 24.92 13.42
C VAL A 30 8.42 23.63 12.94
N LYS A 31 7.36 23.75 12.12
CA LYS A 31 6.70 22.57 11.52
C LYS A 31 7.61 21.90 10.49
N LEU A 32 7.73 20.58 10.56
CA LEU A 32 8.48 19.70 9.66
C LEU A 32 7.51 18.79 8.89
N PRO A 33 6.87 19.28 7.81
CA PRO A 33 5.77 18.57 7.15
C PRO A 33 6.23 17.32 6.37
N GLN A 34 7.49 17.28 5.93
CA GLN A 34 8.01 16.22 5.08
C GLN A 34 8.82 15.22 5.92
N SER A 35 8.81 13.96 5.52
CA SER A 35 9.75 12.96 6.03
C SER A 35 11.07 13.07 5.27
N GLY A 36 12.18 12.80 5.95
CA GLY A 36 13.53 12.87 5.36
C GLY A 36 14.53 13.62 6.24
N ALA A 37 15.72 13.85 5.68
CA ALA A 37 16.81 14.56 6.34
C ALA A 37 16.64 16.08 6.23
N TYR A 38 16.71 16.76 7.36
CA TYR A 38 16.74 18.20 7.50
C TYR A 38 18.14 18.63 7.95
N HIS A 39 18.62 19.74 7.39
CA HIS A 39 19.82 20.42 7.86
C HIS A 39 19.43 21.71 8.57
N LEU A 40 19.95 21.89 9.78
CA LEU A 40 19.70 23.04 10.63
C LEU A 40 20.99 23.83 10.72
N GLU A 41 20.95 25.12 10.38
CA GLU A 41 22.08 26.03 10.51
C GLU A 41 21.69 27.16 11.46
N ILE A 42 22.41 27.29 12.56
CA ILE A 42 22.20 28.33 13.56
C ILE A 42 23.29 29.38 13.38
N ALA A 43 22.90 30.64 13.19
CA ALA A 43 23.83 31.76 13.02
C ALA A 43 23.56 32.86 14.05
N ALA A 44 24.60 33.36 14.71
CA ALA A 44 24.55 34.55 15.53
C ALA A 44 25.11 35.73 14.75
N LYS A 45 24.32 36.80 14.65
CA LYS A 45 24.69 38.06 14.01
C LYS A 45 24.86 39.19 15.02
N VAL A 46 25.93 39.96 14.90
CA VAL A 46 26.18 41.22 15.62
C VAL A 46 26.54 42.27 14.58
N ASN A 47 25.83 43.41 14.56
CA ASN A 47 25.99 44.45 13.54
C ASN A 47 25.94 43.89 12.09
N ASP A 48 24.97 43.02 11.81
CA ASP A 48 24.79 42.29 10.55
C ASP A 48 25.95 41.37 10.11
N GLN A 49 26.98 41.21 10.93
CA GLN A 49 28.05 40.25 10.71
C GLN A 49 27.79 38.96 11.47
N VAL A 50 27.95 37.83 10.77
CA VAL A 50 27.86 36.50 11.39
C VAL A 50 29.11 36.27 12.24
N VAL A 51 28.94 36.25 13.55
CA VAL A 51 30.04 36.04 14.53
C VAL A 51 30.14 34.60 14.99
N TYR A 52 29.07 33.81 14.81
CA TYR A 52 29.02 32.40 15.17
C TYR A 52 28.10 31.63 14.22
N ARG A 53 28.48 30.41 13.87
CA ARG A 53 27.68 29.51 13.03
C ARG A 53 27.86 28.07 13.47
N GLN A 54 26.76 27.32 13.54
CA GLN A 54 26.75 25.91 13.90
C GLN A 54 25.72 25.14 13.08
N SER A 55 26.08 23.98 12.56
CA SER A 55 25.16 23.10 11.83
C SER A 55 24.78 21.85 12.63
N ARG A 56 23.57 21.34 12.41
CA ARG A 56 23.05 20.08 12.96
C ARG A 56 22.20 19.37 11.91
N GLY A 57 22.23 18.04 11.93
CA GLY A 57 21.32 17.20 11.14
C GLY A 57 20.17 16.68 11.99
N LEU A 58 18.98 16.60 11.40
CA LEU A 58 17.80 16.00 12.00
C LEU A 58 17.08 15.16 10.94
N THR A 59 16.71 13.93 11.25
CA THR A 59 15.94 13.09 10.32
C THR A 59 14.54 12.87 10.86
N ARG A 60 13.51 13.25 10.09
CA ARG A 60 12.12 12.92 10.39
C ARG A 60 11.77 11.60 9.70
N GLY A 61 11.46 10.58 10.50
CA GLY A 61 11.07 9.26 10.02
C GLY A 61 9.77 9.25 9.21
N TYR A 62 9.36 8.05 8.79
CA TYR A 62 8.10 7.79 8.09
C TYR A 62 6.86 8.19 8.91
N SER A 63 5.68 8.19 8.26
CA SER A 63 4.38 8.49 8.87
C SER A 63 4.19 7.74 10.20
N ASP A 64 3.46 8.36 11.12
CA ASP A 64 3.10 7.78 12.42
C ASP A 64 2.32 6.45 12.29
N GLU A 65 1.74 6.16 11.12
CA GLU A 65 1.10 4.87 10.78
C GLU A 65 2.10 3.73 10.65
N LEU A 66 3.33 4.00 10.21
CA LEU A 66 4.40 3.01 10.07
C LEU A 66 5.24 2.86 11.35
N ARG A 67 4.88 3.59 12.40
CA ARG A 67 5.53 3.43 13.70
C ARG A 67 5.08 2.11 14.30
N ILE A 68 6.04 1.21 14.53
CA ILE A 68 5.83 0.00 15.30
C ILE A 68 5.40 0.41 16.71
N ARG A 69 4.16 0.09 17.07
CA ARG A 69 3.59 0.28 18.41
C ARG A 69 3.35 -1.10 19.02
N PRO A 70 3.30 -1.20 20.36
CA PRO A 70 2.76 -2.41 20.99
C PRO A 70 1.34 -2.67 20.48
N ALA A 71 0.96 -3.96 20.47
CA ALA A 71 -0.40 -4.35 20.13
C ALA A 71 -1.40 -3.69 21.08
N ASN A 72 -2.57 -3.31 20.55
CA ASN A 72 -3.67 -2.80 21.36
C ASN A 72 -4.49 -4.00 21.86
N GLU A 73 -4.14 -4.52 23.04
CA GLU A 73 -4.79 -5.71 23.60
C GLU A 73 -6.28 -5.50 23.88
N ASP A 74 -6.68 -4.30 24.35
CA ASP A 74 -8.09 -3.96 24.59
C ASP A 74 -8.93 -4.08 23.31
N LEU A 75 -8.41 -3.53 22.21
CA LEU A 75 -9.06 -3.63 20.90
C LEU A 75 -9.12 -5.08 20.41
N LEU A 76 -8.05 -5.85 20.62
CA LEU A 76 -8.02 -7.26 20.21
C LEU A 76 -9.03 -8.09 21.01
N GLN A 77 -9.24 -7.78 22.29
CA GLN A 77 -10.26 -8.41 23.11
C GLN A 77 -11.67 -8.04 22.62
N GLU A 78 -11.94 -6.76 22.36
CA GLU A 78 -13.23 -6.30 21.80
C GLU A 78 -13.54 -6.99 20.47
N VAL A 79 -12.56 -7.09 19.56
CA VAL A 79 -12.70 -7.79 18.28
C VAL A 79 -13.01 -9.27 18.50
N ALA A 80 -12.36 -9.93 19.45
CA ALA A 80 -12.65 -11.33 19.77
C ALA A 80 -14.10 -11.50 20.27
N GLU A 81 -14.57 -10.61 21.14
CA GLU A 81 -15.94 -10.62 21.67
C GLU A 81 -16.99 -10.41 20.57
N VAL A 82 -16.80 -9.42 19.70
CA VAL A 82 -17.76 -9.10 18.63
C VAL A 82 -17.77 -10.15 17.51
N SER A 83 -16.62 -10.73 17.18
CA SER A 83 -16.52 -11.74 16.12
C SER A 83 -16.88 -13.16 16.58
N GLY A 84 -17.02 -13.39 17.88
CA GLY A 84 -17.11 -14.74 18.45
C GLY A 84 -15.79 -15.52 18.38
N GLY A 85 -14.67 -14.82 18.19
CA GLY A 85 -13.31 -15.36 18.18
C GLY A 85 -12.74 -15.57 19.59
N GLN A 86 -11.43 -15.81 19.67
CA GLN A 86 -10.72 -15.98 20.94
C GLN A 86 -9.50 -15.05 20.99
N PHE A 87 -9.35 -14.32 22.10
CA PHE A 87 -8.14 -13.56 22.39
C PHE A 87 -7.06 -14.49 22.96
N ASN A 88 -5.85 -14.41 22.40
CA ASN A 88 -4.67 -15.18 22.81
C ASN A 88 -4.92 -16.71 22.99
N PRO A 89 -5.41 -17.42 21.96
CA PRO A 89 -5.66 -18.87 22.05
C PRO A 89 -4.35 -19.65 22.14
N ALA A 90 -4.38 -20.85 22.74
CA ALA A 90 -3.21 -21.72 22.70
C ALA A 90 -2.96 -22.19 21.24
N PRO A 91 -1.72 -22.44 20.82
CA PRO A 91 -1.40 -22.80 19.42
C PRO A 91 -2.19 -24.00 18.88
N ARG A 92 -2.52 -24.97 19.75
CA ARG A 92 -3.34 -26.15 19.42
C ARG A 92 -4.82 -25.82 19.16
N ASP A 93 -5.31 -24.70 19.67
CA ASP A 93 -6.72 -24.30 19.61
C ASP A 93 -7.01 -23.51 18.33
N VAL A 94 -5.99 -22.90 17.71
CA VAL A 94 -6.08 -22.11 16.45
C VAL A 94 -6.54 -22.96 15.27
N PHE A 95 -6.15 -24.24 15.23
CA PHE A 95 -6.46 -25.15 14.13
C PHE A 95 -7.65 -26.07 14.42
N ARG A 96 -8.39 -25.84 15.51
CA ARG A 96 -9.60 -26.63 15.76
C ARG A 96 -10.64 -26.33 14.68
N GLU A 97 -11.30 -27.38 14.21
CA GLU A 97 -12.41 -27.25 13.29
C GLU A 97 -13.52 -26.41 13.95
N SER A 98 -13.85 -25.30 13.31
CA SER A 98 -14.96 -24.44 13.73
C SER A 98 -16.25 -24.98 13.14
N THR A 99 -17.31 -25.02 13.96
CA THR A 99 -18.67 -25.35 13.53
C THR A 99 -19.36 -24.18 12.81
N ALA A 100 -18.70 -23.02 12.70
CA ALA A 100 -19.25 -21.84 12.04
C ALA A 100 -19.15 -21.95 10.51
N THR A 101 -20.30 -21.93 9.84
CA THR A 101 -20.37 -21.88 8.37
C THR A 101 -20.07 -20.46 7.89
N THR A 102 -19.03 -20.30 7.08
CA THR A 102 -18.68 -19.02 6.43
C THR A 102 -18.81 -19.12 4.92
N THR A 103 -19.17 -18.01 4.27
CA THR A 103 -19.21 -17.91 2.82
C THR A 103 -17.79 -17.93 2.29
N ARG A 104 -17.41 -19.03 1.64
CA ARG A 104 -16.10 -19.16 1.00
C ARG A 104 -16.19 -18.68 -0.45
N PRO A 105 -15.57 -17.55 -0.84
CA PRO A 105 -15.50 -17.17 -2.24
C PRO A 105 -14.69 -18.22 -3.00
N ILE A 106 -15.30 -18.80 -4.04
CA ILE A 106 -14.63 -19.77 -4.91
C ILE A 106 -14.22 -19.02 -6.19
N PRO A 107 -12.94 -19.04 -6.58
CA PRO A 107 -12.52 -18.39 -7.81
C PRO A 107 -13.10 -19.14 -9.02
N LEU A 108 -13.99 -18.47 -9.76
CA LEU A 108 -14.61 -19.02 -10.98
C LEU A 108 -13.76 -18.84 -12.24
N TRP A 109 -12.76 -17.96 -12.19
CA TRP A 109 -11.91 -17.67 -13.35
C TRP A 109 -11.20 -18.92 -13.93
N PRO A 110 -10.73 -19.92 -13.16
CA PRO A 110 -10.05 -21.08 -13.74
C PRO A 110 -10.99 -21.90 -14.62
N SER A 111 -12.23 -22.16 -14.16
CA SER A 111 -13.23 -22.90 -14.93
C SER A 111 -13.70 -22.11 -16.14
N LEU A 112 -13.88 -20.80 -16.00
CA LEU A 112 -14.23 -19.92 -17.11
C LEU A 112 -13.13 -19.84 -18.18
N LEU A 113 -11.85 -19.81 -17.79
CA LEU A 113 -10.74 -19.83 -18.74
C LEU A 113 -10.65 -21.16 -19.49
N ILE A 114 -10.81 -22.28 -18.79
CA ILE A 114 -10.86 -23.60 -19.44
C ILE A 114 -11.99 -23.65 -20.47
N ALA A 115 -13.19 -23.20 -20.08
CA ALA A 115 -14.33 -23.13 -20.99
C ALA A 115 -14.05 -22.21 -22.19
N ALA A 116 -13.47 -21.03 -21.97
CA ALA A 116 -13.11 -20.10 -23.03
C ALA A 116 -12.05 -20.68 -23.99
N SER A 117 -11.04 -21.38 -23.47
CA SER A 117 -10.04 -22.07 -24.30
C SER A 117 -10.64 -23.16 -25.17
N LEU A 118 -11.56 -23.98 -24.62
CA LEU A 118 -12.25 -25.01 -25.38
C LEU A 118 -13.16 -24.40 -26.46
N LEU A 119 -13.90 -23.34 -26.12
CA LEU A 119 -14.74 -22.62 -27.08
C LEU A 119 -13.93 -21.98 -28.20
N LEU A 120 -12.75 -21.43 -27.88
CA LEU A 120 -11.84 -20.87 -28.88
C LEU A 120 -11.35 -21.94 -29.86
N LEU A 121 -10.93 -23.10 -29.34
CA LEU A 121 -10.51 -24.22 -30.19
C LEU A 121 -11.66 -24.71 -31.08
N ALA A 122 -12.88 -24.79 -30.53
CA ALA A 122 -14.07 -25.15 -31.29
C ALA A 122 -14.40 -24.12 -32.38
N ASP A 123 -14.35 -22.82 -32.08
CA ASP A 123 -14.57 -21.74 -33.06
C ASP A 123 -13.56 -21.81 -34.21
N VAL A 124 -12.27 -22.00 -33.88
CA VAL A 124 -11.21 -22.16 -34.87
C VAL A 124 -11.44 -23.40 -35.72
N ALA A 125 -11.75 -24.55 -35.10
CA ALA A 125 -12.00 -25.79 -35.81
C ALA A 125 -13.17 -25.65 -36.81
N LEU A 126 -14.31 -25.12 -36.36
CA LEU A 126 -15.50 -24.88 -37.19
C LEU A 126 -15.25 -23.93 -38.37
N ARG A 127 -14.34 -22.97 -38.25
CA ARG A 127 -14.01 -22.01 -39.31
C ARG A 127 -12.88 -22.46 -40.24
N ARG A 128 -12.00 -23.34 -39.77
CA ARG A 128 -10.74 -23.70 -40.47
C ARG A 128 -10.75 -25.11 -41.03
N ILE A 129 -11.56 -26.00 -40.50
CA ILE A 129 -11.62 -27.40 -40.90
C ILE A 129 -12.87 -27.59 -41.77
N ASP A 130 -12.68 -27.99 -43.03
CA ASP A 130 -13.77 -28.41 -43.90
C ASP A 130 -14.28 -29.79 -43.45
N PHE A 131 -15.22 -29.79 -42.50
CA PHE A 131 -15.84 -31.02 -41.98
C PHE A 131 -16.55 -31.84 -43.07
N THR A 132 -16.83 -31.24 -44.23
CA THR A 132 -17.37 -31.90 -45.43
C THR A 132 -16.46 -33.01 -45.98
N LEU A 133 -15.15 -32.96 -45.71
CA LEU A 133 -14.21 -34.02 -46.09
C LEU A 133 -14.26 -35.24 -45.15
N TRP A 134 -14.78 -35.08 -43.93
CA TRP A 134 -14.89 -36.16 -42.93
C TRP A 134 -16.31 -36.68 -42.71
N LEU A 135 -17.33 -35.87 -43.00
CA LEU A 135 -18.73 -36.27 -43.06
C LEU A 135 -19.20 -36.03 -44.50
N PRO A 136 -19.08 -37.02 -45.41
CA PRO A 136 -19.66 -36.88 -46.74
C PRO A 136 -21.16 -36.68 -46.57
N ALA A 137 -21.65 -35.50 -46.96
CA ALA A 137 -23.08 -35.24 -47.03
C ALA A 137 -23.69 -36.31 -47.95
N ALA A 138 -24.64 -37.09 -47.42
CA ALA A 138 -25.40 -38.03 -48.24
C ALA A 138 -26.09 -37.21 -49.34
N GLN A 139 -25.61 -37.35 -50.57
CA GLN A 139 -26.19 -36.67 -51.72
C GLN A 139 -27.63 -37.17 -51.89
N ALA A 140 -28.60 -36.31 -51.59
CA ALA A 140 -29.98 -36.54 -51.99
C ALA A 140 -30.06 -36.36 -53.52
N ASN A 141 -30.06 -37.49 -54.23
CA ASN A 141 -30.22 -37.55 -55.68
C ASN A 141 -31.61 -37.02 -56.06
N PRO A 142 -31.76 -35.98 -56.91
CA PRO A 142 -33.05 -35.63 -57.46
C PRO A 142 -33.42 -36.68 -58.52
N ALA A 143 -34.09 -37.73 -58.11
CA ALA A 143 -34.73 -38.65 -59.02
C ALA A 143 -35.97 -37.98 -59.62
N GLY A 144 -35.97 -37.80 -60.94
CA GLY A 144 -37.19 -37.62 -61.72
C GLY A 144 -37.20 -36.41 -62.62
N GLY A 145 -36.47 -36.50 -63.74
CA GLY A 145 -36.97 -35.92 -64.99
C GLY A 145 -37.88 -36.94 -65.66
N VAL A 146 -39.12 -36.53 -65.96
CA VAL A 146 -39.84 -36.74 -67.23
C VAL A 146 -40.80 -35.57 -67.39
#